data_AF-A0A1Q4F3E8-F1
#
_entry.id   AF-A0A1Q4F3E8-F1
#
_cell.length_a   1.000
_cell.length_b   1.000
_cell.length_c   1.000
_cell.angle_alpha   90.00
_cell.angle_beta   90.00
_cell.angle_gamma   90.00
#
_symmetry.space_group_name_H-M   'P 1'
#
loop_
_entity.id
_entity.type
_entity.pdbx_description
1 polymer ?
#
loop_
_entity_poly.entity_id
_entity_poly.type
_entity_poly.pdbx_seq_one_letter_code
_entity_poly.pdbx_strand_id
1 'polypeptide(L)'
;MECLNCNNTLPDKGFFCPSCSKQFKCKNCSELLLKDAKACIYCGEEVGNKSTAPNMNTIEFSETKNSRNFKANFTDTVGQSISDSFGIILSNKISTKKPAVLISNGGVFNKPEVTETEDAEVVEDSVDTPEVTQLKKIFKTDGDKTTLSETRLKASSKRDYGIRLSIIFLYYKSLLGIENVPRKELTAILENASVEDGNLRFWLTNNPLIGINADMVELKAPGKDAAKKYLAEISNTELKDKWQIGTHSKVGRKPKEKKDKK
;
A
#
# COMPACT_ATOMS: atom_id res chain seq x y z
N MET A 1 -37.67 -39.98 -5.62
CA MET A 1 -36.42 -40.56 -5.07
C MET A 1 -36.28 -40.18 -3.60
N GLU A 2 -35.45 -40.87 -2.82
CA GLU A 2 -35.20 -40.54 -1.41
C GLU A 2 -33.84 -39.85 -1.20
N CYS A 3 -33.72 -39.07 -0.13
CA CYS A 3 -32.48 -38.37 0.20
C CYS A 3 -31.48 -39.28 0.91
N LEU A 4 -30.30 -39.51 0.30
CA LEU A 4 -29.18 -40.31 0.86
C LEU A 4 -28.65 -39.84 2.23
N ASN A 5 -29.11 -38.70 2.75
CA ASN A 5 -28.74 -38.16 4.06
C ASN A 5 -29.84 -38.23 5.13
N CYS A 6 -31.13 -38.30 4.75
CA CYS A 6 -32.24 -38.24 5.70
C CYS A 6 -33.48 -39.06 5.32
N ASN A 7 -33.39 -39.87 4.25
CA ASN A 7 -34.39 -40.77 3.68
C ASN A 7 -35.77 -40.15 3.36
N ASN A 8 -35.91 -38.82 3.48
CA ASN A 8 -37.11 -38.10 3.08
C ASN A 8 -37.22 -38.04 1.55
N THR A 9 -38.45 -37.97 1.05
CA THR A 9 -38.77 -37.86 -0.37
C THR A 9 -38.17 -36.57 -0.97
N LEU A 10 -37.40 -36.71 -2.04
CA LEU A 10 -36.83 -35.60 -2.80
C LEU A 10 -37.80 -35.11 -3.88
N PRO A 11 -37.91 -33.77 -4.09
CA PRO A 11 -38.64 -33.23 -5.23
C PRO A 11 -37.88 -33.49 -6.54
N ASP A 12 -38.62 -33.74 -7.62
CA ASP A 12 -38.01 -34.04 -8.94
C ASP A 12 -37.19 -32.85 -9.47
N LYS A 13 -37.66 -31.64 -9.20
CA LYS A 13 -37.04 -30.35 -9.54
C LYS A 13 -36.42 -29.71 -8.29
N GLY A 14 -35.10 -29.53 -8.31
CA GLY A 14 -34.34 -28.90 -7.23
C GLY A 14 -32.94 -29.48 -7.09
N PHE A 15 -32.07 -28.76 -6.37
CA PHE A 15 -30.69 -29.20 -6.08
C PHE A 15 -30.46 -29.57 -4.61
N PHE A 16 -31.37 -29.18 -3.70
CA PHE A 16 -31.25 -29.32 -2.24
C PHE A 16 -32.45 -30.06 -1.66
N CYS A 17 -32.21 -30.92 -0.66
CA CYS A 17 -33.27 -31.66 0.03
C CYS A 17 -34.06 -30.70 0.93
N PRO A 18 -35.41 -30.65 0.85
CA PRO A 18 -36.21 -29.75 1.68
C PRO A 18 -36.13 -30.08 3.18
N SER A 19 -35.94 -31.35 3.55
CA SER A 19 -35.97 -31.81 4.95
C SER A 19 -34.62 -31.72 5.69
N CYS A 20 -33.49 -31.62 4.98
CA CYS A 20 -32.16 -31.57 5.62
C CYS A 20 -31.18 -30.56 4.99
N SER A 21 -31.62 -29.76 4.02
CA SER A 21 -30.86 -28.70 3.34
C SER A 21 -29.55 -29.11 2.64
N LYS A 22 -29.15 -30.39 2.67
CA LYS A 22 -27.99 -30.88 1.90
C LYS A 22 -28.27 -30.89 0.40
N GLN A 23 -27.23 -30.61 -0.39
CA GLN A 23 -27.28 -30.69 -1.85
C GLN A 23 -27.30 -32.16 -2.31
N PHE A 24 -28.18 -32.51 -3.25
CA PHE A 24 -28.34 -33.89 -3.77
C PHE A 24 -28.14 -34.00 -5.29
N LYS A 25 -28.15 -32.88 -6.02
CA LYS A 25 -27.75 -32.78 -7.44
C LYS A 25 -26.65 -31.74 -7.62
N CYS A 26 -25.73 -31.97 -8.55
CA CYS A 26 -24.72 -30.98 -8.94
C CYS A 26 -25.40 -29.75 -9.56
N LYS A 27 -24.96 -28.53 -9.24
CA LYS A 27 -25.50 -27.30 -9.85
C LYS A 27 -25.08 -27.12 -11.32
N ASN A 28 -23.93 -27.69 -11.69
CA ASN A 28 -23.35 -27.57 -13.02
C ASN A 28 -23.97 -28.59 -13.98
N CYS A 29 -23.74 -29.89 -13.77
CA CYS A 29 -24.24 -30.96 -14.65
C CYS A 29 -25.62 -31.54 -14.28
N SER A 30 -26.28 -31.10 -13.20
CA SER A 30 -27.55 -31.66 -12.68
C SER A 30 -27.54 -33.13 -12.21
N GLU A 31 -26.41 -33.84 -12.34
CA GLU A 31 -26.27 -35.24 -11.90
C GLU A 31 -26.39 -35.43 -10.38
N LEU A 32 -26.78 -36.64 -9.97
CA LEU A 32 -26.90 -37.01 -8.56
C LEU A 32 -25.55 -37.01 -7.85
N LEU A 33 -25.55 -36.54 -6.60
CA LEU A 33 -24.37 -36.50 -5.74
C LEU A 33 -24.37 -37.67 -4.76
N LEU A 34 -23.19 -38.27 -4.56
CA LEU A 34 -22.99 -39.30 -3.55
C LEU A 34 -23.11 -38.70 -2.14
N LYS A 35 -23.42 -39.55 -1.16
CA LYS A 35 -23.54 -39.15 0.25
C LYS A 35 -22.24 -38.47 0.72
N ASP A 36 -22.38 -37.24 1.23
CA ASP A 36 -21.28 -36.41 1.76
C ASP A 36 -20.12 -36.17 0.78
N ALA A 37 -20.41 -36.20 -0.53
CA ALA A 37 -19.44 -35.87 -1.58
C ALA A 37 -18.97 -34.41 -1.49
N LYS A 38 -17.64 -34.21 -1.58
CA LYS A 38 -17.01 -32.87 -1.64
C LYS A 38 -16.95 -32.28 -3.05
N ALA A 39 -17.09 -33.12 -4.08
CA ALA A 39 -17.11 -32.72 -5.49
C ALA A 39 -17.99 -33.68 -6.30
N CYS A 40 -18.47 -33.24 -7.46
CA CYS A 40 -19.25 -34.06 -8.38
C CYS A 40 -18.35 -34.99 -9.19
N ILE A 41 -18.55 -36.30 -9.06
CA ILE A 41 -17.78 -37.33 -9.78
C ILE A 41 -17.87 -37.24 -11.31
N TYR A 42 -18.94 -36.61 -11.85
CA TYR A 42 -19.19 -36.50 -13.29
C TYR A 42 -18.61 -35.25 -13.96
N CYS A 43 -18.38 -34.16 -13.22
CA CYS A 43 -17.91 -32.88 -13.79
C CYS A 43 -16.82 -32.15 -12.99
N GLY A 44 -16.40 -32.69 -11.85
CA GLY A 44 -15.35 -32.11 -10.99
C GLY A 44 -15.80 -30.92 -10.11
N GLU A 45 -16.98 -30.35 -10.36
CA GLU A 45 -17.54 -29.21 -9.60
C GLU A 45 -17.56 -29.47 -8.08
N GLU A 46 -17.07 -28.51 -7.27
CA GLU A 46 -17.08 -28.63 -5.82
C GLU A 46 -18.51 -28.53 -5.24
N VAL A 47 -18.75 -29.30 -4.18
CA VAL A 47 -20.05 -29.43 -3.52
C VAL A 47 -19.98 -28.81 -2.13
N GLY A 48 -20.93 -27.92 -1.82
CA GLY A 48 -21.00 -27.24 -0.53
C GLY A 48 -20.19 -25.94 -0.46
N ASN A 49 -19.14 -25.78 -1.29
CA ASN A 49 -18.52 -24.47 -1.49
C ASN A 49 -19.53 -23.52 -2.16
N LYS A 50 -20.13 -22.66 -1.34
CA LYS A 50 -20.29 -21.28 -1.78
C LYS A 50 -18.87 -20.76 -1.96
N SER A 51 -18.50 -20.38 -3.17
CA SER A 51 -17.49 -19.34 -3.36
C SER A 51 -18.08 -18.00 -2.88
N THR A 52 -18.29 -17.89 -1.56
CA THR A 52 -18.23 -16.60 -0.88
C THR A 52 -16.79 -16.12 -0.99
N ALA A 53 -16.46 -15.56 -2.16
CA ALA A 53 -15.75 -14.30 -2.15
C ALA A 53 -16.41 -13.45 -1.04
N PRO A 54 -15.64 -12.96 -0.05
CA PRO A 54 -16.22 -12.35 1.13
C PRO A 54 -17.24 -11.28 0.72
N ASN A 55 -18.40 -11.25 1.36
CA ASN A 55 -19.39 -10.19 1.14
C ASN A 55 -18.76 -8.87 1.61
N MET A 56 -18.13 -8.17 0.67
CA MET A 56 -17.39 -6.94 0.93
C MET A 56 -18.38 -5.78 0.97
N ASN A 57 -18.92 -5.56 2.16
CA ASN A 57 -19.75 -4.41 2.47
C ASN A 57 -18.94 -3.15 2.16
N THR A 58 -19.44 -2.36 1.21
CA THR A 58 -18.79 -1.15 0.71
C THR A 58 -19.48 0.06 1.32
N ILE A 59 -18.80 0.81 2.18
CA ILE A 59 -19.22 2.15 2.57
C ILE A 59 -18.45 3.14 1.70
N GLU A 60 -19.19 3.97 0.95
CA GLU A 60 -18.67 5.04 0.12
C GLU A 60 -19.28 6.37 0.55
N PHE A 61 -18.42 7.26 1.03
CA PHE A 61 -18.71 8.63 1.41
C PHE A 61 -18.07 9.56 0.38
N SER A 62 -18.79 10.60 -0.02
CA SER A 62 -18.26 11.66 -0.88
C SER A 62 -18.84 13.02 -0.54
N GLU A 63 -17.97 14.02 -0.55
CA GLU A 63 -18.20 15.43 -0.26
C GLU A 63 -17.50 16.22 -1.38
N THR A 64 -17.98 17.39 -1.81
CA THR A 64 -17.36 18.12 -2.93
C THR A 64 -17.16 19.63 -2.75
N LYS A 65 -15.93 20.06 -3.08
CA LYS A 65 -15.36 21.42 -3.23
C LYS A 65 -14.80 22.24 -2.05
N ASN A 66 -14.84 21.99 -0.74
CA ASN A 66 -15.50 21.01 0.13
C ASN A 66 -15.28 19.52 -0.18
N SER A 67 -14.15 19.13 -0.79
CA SER A 67 -13.98 17.73 -1.22
C SER A 67 -13.40 16.84 -0.13
N ARG A 68 -14.09 15.74 0.18
CA ARG A 68 -13.58 14.63 0.99
C ARG A 68 -14.33 13.34 0.60
N ASN A 69 -13.62 12.43 -0.06
CA ASN A 69 -14.15 11.11 -0.40
C ASN A 69 -13.45 10.04 0.43
N PHE A 70 -14.20 9.04 0.88
CA PHE A 70 -13.71 7.91 1.65
C PHE A 70 -14.46 6.66 1.18
N LYS A 71 -13.73 5.59 0.85
CA LYS A 71 -14.32 4.32 0.43
C LYS A 71 -13.64 3.18 1.18
N ALA A 72 -14.42 2.42 1.94
CA ALA A 72 -13.93 1.29 2.71
C ALA A 72 -14.77 0.04 2.40
N ASN A 73 -14.06 -1.07 2.17
CA ASN A 73 -14.66 -2.38 1.93
C ASN A 73 -14.29 -3.28 3.13
N PHE A 74 -15.27 -3.87 3.79
CA PHE A 74 -15.07 -4.70 4.98
C PHE A 74 -15.95 -5.95 4.95
N THR A 75 -15.55 -6.97 5.71
CA THR A 75 -16.34 -8.19 5.92
C THR A 75 -17.35 -7.98 7.05
N ASP A 76 -18.42 -8.78 7.08
CA ASP A 76 -19.46 -8.74 8.11
C ASP A 76 -18.89 -8.76 9.55
N THR A 77 -17.76 -9.44 9.77
CA THR A 77 -17.08 -9.55 11.07
C THR A 77 -16.49 -8.24 11.61
N VAL A 78 -16.23 -7.25 10.76
CA VAL A 78 -15.49 -6.01 11.14
C VAL A 78 -16.42 -4.80 11.30
N GLY A 79 -17.66 -4.87 10.82
CA GLY A 79 -18.57 -3.72 10.76
C GLY A 79 -18.86 -3.03 12.11
N GLN A 80 -18.75 -3.74 13.24
CA GLN A 80 -18.98 -3.17 14.57
C GLN A 80 -17.84 -2.29 15.11
N SER A 81 -16.57 -2.52 14.71
CA SER A 81 -15.43 -1.79 15.29
C SER A 81 -15.05 -0.51 14.55
N ILE A 82 -15.62 -0.27 13.36
CA ILE A 82 -15.32 0.93 12.55
C ILE A 82 -16.21 2.12 12.96
N SER A 83 -17.35 1.91 13.63
CA SER A 83 -18.34 2.96 13.93
C SER A 83 -17.79 4.14 14.73
N ASP A 84 -16.95 3.88 15.72
CA ASP A 84 -16.38 4.93 16.58
C ASP A 84 -15.32 5.75 15.82
N SER A 85 -14.54 5.08 14.96
CA SER A 85 -13.55 5.71 14.07
C SER A 85 -14.18 6.62 13.03
N PHE A 86 -15.37 6.28 12.50
CA PHE A 86 -16.11 7.15 11.57
C PHE A 86 -16.45 8.51 12.20
N GLY A 87 -16.79 8.54 13.49
CA GLY A 87 -17.17 9.78 14.20
C GLY A 87 -16.05 10.83 14.21
N ILE A 88 -14.79 10.39 14.34
CA ILE A 88 -13.61 11.26 14.37
C ILE A 88 -13.35 11.86 12.98
N ILE A 89 -13.47 11.04 11.92
CA ILE A 89 -13.25 11.46 10.52
C ILE A 89 -14.29 12.49 10.08
N LEU A 90 -15.56 12.33 10.49
CA LEU A 90 -16.67 13.20 10.07
C LEU A 90 -16.78 14.49 10.89
N SER A 91 -16.39 14.50 12.17
CA SER A 91 -16.67 15.63 13.08
C SER A 91 -15.84 16.90 12.83
N ASN A 92 -14.75 16.81 12.05
CA ASN A 92 -13.78 17.87 11.74
C ASN A 92 -13.17 18.61 12.97
N LYS A 93 -13.41 18.11 14.19
CA LYS A 93 -12.92 18.65 15.46
C LYS A 93 -11.66 17.92 15.89
N ILE A 94 -10.52 18.38 15.39
CA ILE A 94 -9.22 18.12 16.05
C ILE A 94 -9.19 18.96 17.33
N SER A 95 -9.91 18.50 18.35
CA SER A 95 -9.88 19.06 19.69
C SER A 95 -8.56 18.64 20.33
N THR A 96 -7.60 19.56 20.43
CA THR A 96 -6.26 19.35 21.01
C THR A 96 -6.25 19.15 22.54
N LYS A 97 -7.34 18.62 23.10
CA LYS A 97 -7.44 18.14 24.48
C LYS A 97 -7.19 16.64 24.47
N LYS A 98 -6.02 16.24 24.99
CA LYS A 98 -5.56 14.84 25.08
C LYS A 98 -6.70 13.93 25.62
N PRO A 99 -7.17 12.93 24.85
CA PRO A 99 -8.05 11.91 25.38
C PRO A 99 -7.23 10.92 26.21
N ALA A 100 -7.49 10.85 27.51
CA ALA A 100 -7.02 9.73 28.32
C ALA A 100 -7.87 8.50 27.99
N VAL A 101 -7.24 7.39 27.61
CA VAL A 101 -7.90 6.09 27.41
C VAL A 101 -7.45 5.17 28.54
N LEU A 102 -8.40 4.75 29.36
CA LEU A 102 -8.26 3.59 30.24
C LEU A 102 -9.11 2.47 29.66
N ILE A 103 -8.49 1.30 29.45
CA ILE A 103 -9.22 0.05 29.25
C ILE A 103 -9.02 -0.78 30.52
N SER A 104 -10.13 -1.08 31.20
CA SER A 104 -10.21 -2.11 32.23
C SER A 104 -11.42 -2.99 31.95
N ASN A 105 -11.24 -4.31 32.02
CA ASN A 105 -12.28 -5.26 31.62
C ASN A 105 -13.32 -5.48 32.72
N GLY A 106 -14.47 -4.81 32.57
CA GLY A 106 -15.78 -5.24 33.11
C GLY A 106 -16.08 -4.87 34.56
N GLY A 107 -17.00 -3.90 34.78
CA GLY A 107 -17.52 -3.65 36.14
C GLY A 107 -18.26 -2.34 36.45
N VAL A 108 -19.20 -1.88 35.61
CA VAL A 108 -20.35 -1.00 35.98
C VAL A 108 -20.08 0.29 36.81
N PHE A 109 -20.15 1.45 36.13
CA PHE A 109 -20.53 2.79 36.65
C PHE A 109 -19.89 3.36 37.95
N ASN A 110 -18.96 4.33 37.81
CA ASN A 110 -19.29 5.77 37.92
C ASN A 110 -18.10 6.71 37.58
N LYS A 111 -18.30 8.03 37.67
CA LYS A 111 -17.42 9.13 37.21
C LYS A 111 -17.51 10.33 38.18
N PRO A 112 -16.50 11.23 38.36
CA PRO A 112 -15.04 11.12 38.17
C PRO A 112 -14.21 11.61 39.39
N GLU A 113 -12.90 11.35 39.44
CA GLU A 113 -11.91 12.36 39.90
C GLU A 113 -10.51 12.09 39.32
N VAL A 114 -9.49 12.88 39.70
CA VAL A 114 -8.20 12.99 38.98
C VAL A 114 -6.99 12.69 39.88
N THR A 115 -6.13 11.78 39.44
CA THR A 115 -4.73 11.68 39.91
C THR A 115 -3.81 11.11 38.82
N GLU A 116 -2.51 11.36 38.96
CA GLU A 116 -1.47 10.98 38.00
C GLU A 116 -0.77 9.67 38.41
N THR A 117 -0.48 8.77 37.46
CA THR A 117 0.81 8.05 37.33
C THR A 117 0.97 7.30 36.00
N GLU A 118 2.16 7.45 35.42
CA GLU A 118 3.03 6.45 34.74
C GLU A 118 2.47 5.43 33.70
N ASP A 119 2.96 5.61 32.47
CA ASP A 119 3.44 4.62 31.48
C ASP A 119 2.61 3.37 31.07
N ALA A 120 2.06 3.45 29.85
CA ALA A 120 1.92 2.32 28.93
C ALA A 120 2.03 2.80 27.46
N GLU A 121 2.66 1.99 26.60
CA GLU A 121 3.22 2.44 25.31
C GLU A 121 2.21 2.74 24.20
N VAL A 122 2.59 3.65 23.29
CA VAL A 122 1.85 3.92 22.04
C VAL A 122 2.17 2.82 21.03
N VAL A 123 1.19 1.97 20.72
CA VAL A 123 1.26 1.09 19.55
C VAL A 123 0.94 1.92 18.30
N GLU A 124 1.98 2.45 17.65
CA GLU A 124 1.88 2.79 16.23
C GLU A 124 1.54 1.52 15.46
N ASP A 125 0.48 1.53 14.63
CA ASP A 125 0.18 0.43 13.69
C ASP A 125 1.17 0.48 12.52
N SER A 126 2.40 0.13 12.85
CA SER A 126 3.59 0.33 12.03
C SER A 126 3.77 -0.89 11.12
N VAL A 127 3.79 -0.63 9.81
CA VAL A 127 4.22 -1.60 8.81
C VAL A 127 5.76 -1.68 8.84
N ASP A 128 6.32 -2.06 9.99
CA ASP A 128 7.75 -2.16 10.28
C ASP A 128 8.39 -3.41 9.67
N THR A 129 8.14 -3.55 8.37
CA THR A 129 9.04 -4.26 7.46
C THR A 129 10.47 -3.69 7.57
N PRO A 130 11.51 -4.52 7.39
CA PRO A 130 12.89 -4.04 7.39
C PRO A 130 13.15 -2.99 6.29
N GLU A 131 12.38 -3.04 5.19
CA GLU A 131 12.40 -2.07 4.10
C GLU A 131 11.91 -0.69 4.55
N VAL A 132 10.76 -0.60 5.25
CA VAL A 132 10.29 0.66 5.85
C VAL A 132 11.28 1.19 6.88
N THR A 133 11.84 0.33 7.74
CA THR A 133 12.85 0.73 8.74
C THR A 133 14.17 1.20 8.12
N GLN A 134 14.55 0.69 6.94
CA GLN A 134 15.66 1.25 6.17
C GLN A 134 15.29 2.61 5.55
N LEU A 135 14.09 2.75 5.00
CA LEU A 135 13.63 4.00 4.36
C LEU A 135 13.41 5.13 5.37
N LYS A 136 12.97 4.84 6.61
CA LYS A 136 12.94 5.75 7.78
C LYS A 136 14.34 6.32 8.13
N LYS A 137 15.43 5.73 7.64
CA LYS A 137 16.81 6.27 7.78
C LYS A 137 17.24 7.12 6.59
N ILE A 138 16.72 6.83 5.40
CA ILE A 138 17.03 7.56 4.16
C ILE A 138 16.22 8.86 4.09
N PHE A 139 14.95 8.83 4.48
CA PHE A 139 14.05 9.98 4.50
C PHE A 139 13.59 10.35 5.91
N LYS A 140 13.37 11.64 6.14
CA LYS A 140 12.59 12.15 7.27
C LYS A 140 11.28 12.72 6.75
N THR A 141 10.20 12.43 7.45
CA THR A 141 8.86 12.96 7.16
C THR A 141 8.44 13.87 8.32
N ASP A 142 8.11 15.12 8.00
CA ASP A 142 7.65 16.15 8.93
C ASP A 142 6.30 16.69 8.43
N GLY A 143 5.21 16.23 9.06
CA GLY A 143 3.86 16.31 8.50
C GLY A 143 3.82 15.73 7.08
N ASP A 144 3.26 16.48 6.14
CA ASP A 144 3.18 16.08 4.73
C ASP A 144 4.53 16.12 3.97
N LYS A 145 5.60 16.67 4.57
CA LYS A 145 6.88 16.91 3.87
C LYS A 145 7.88 15.80 4.11
N THR A 146 8.14 14.99 3.08
CA THR A 146 9.26 14.04 3.06
C THR A 146 10.54 14.71 2.52
N THR A 147 11.65 14.56 3.25
CA THR A 147 12.97 15.16 2.97
C THR A 147 14.08 14.11 2.99
N LEU A 148 15.14 14.30 2.21
CA LEU A 148 16.28 13.38 2.15
C LEU A 148 17.24 13.63 3.33
N SER A 149 17.61 12.57 4.05
CA SER A 149 18.57 12.59 5.17
C SER A 149 19.86 11.81 4.87
N GLU A 150 19.77 10.63 4.24
CA GLU A 150 20.96 9.93 3.74
C GLU A 150 21.25 10.36 2.30
N THR A 151 22.34 11.08 2.09
CA THR A 151 22.73 11.59 0.78
C THR A 151 23.55 10.58 -0.05
N ARG A 152 24.03 9.48 0.55
CA ARG A 152 24.97 8.53 -0.09
C ARG A 152 24.25 7.37 -0.80
N LEU A 153 23.56 7.70 -1.90
CA LEU A 153 22.72 6.76 -2.66
C LEU A 153 23.51 5.75 -3.55
N LYS A 154 24.84 5.65 -3.39
CA LYS A 154 25.75 4.80 -4.18
C LYS A 154 25.76 5.12 -5.68
N ALA A 155 25.49 6.38 -6.02
CA ALA A 155 25.36 6.81 -7.40
C ALA A 155 26.68 6.84 -8.17
N SER A 156 26.59 6.57 -9.48
CA SER A 156 27.67 6.66 -10.46
C SER A 156 27.77 8.03 -11.15
N SER A 157 26.70 8.83 -11.13
CA SER A 157 26.60 10.14 -11.78
C SER A 157 25.40 10.94 -11.24
N LYS A 158 25.32 12.25 -11.53
CA LYS A 158 24.14 13.09 -11.20
C LYS A 158 22.82 12.48 -11.70
N ARG A 159 22.81 11.93 -12.92
CA ARG A 159 21.60 11.32 -13.51
C ARG A 159 21.21 10.02 -12.81
N ASP A 160 22.17 9.15 -12.53
CA ASP A 160 21.95 7.91 -11.75
C ASP A 160 21.47 8.23 -10.33
N TYR A 161 22.00 9.29 -9.71
CA TYR A 161 21.51 9.80 -8.43
C TYR A 161 20.03 10.21 -8.49
N GLY A 162 19.65 11.03 -9.47
CA GLY A 162 18.26 11.45 -9.66
C GLY A 162 17.31 10.28 -9.93
N ILE A 163 17.78 9.27 -10.69
CA ILE A 163 17.05 8.01 -10.96
C ILE A 163 16.81 7.24 -9.65
N ARG A 164 17.88 7.00 -8.88
CA ARG A 164 17.85 6.29 -7.58
C ARG A 164 16.93 7.01 -6.59
N LEU A 165 17.13 8.32 -6.42
CA LEU A 165 16.31 9.14 -5.53
C LEU A 165 14.82 9.06 -5.90
N SER A 166 14.48 9.19 -7.20
CA SER A 166 13.10 9.07 -7.68
C SER A 166 12.49 7.71 -7.34
N ILE A 167 13.20 6.62 -7.65
CA ILE A 167 12.71 5.25 -7.46
C ILE A 167 12.55 4.91 -5.97
N ILE A 168 13.53 5.25 -5.13
CA ILE A 168 13.52 4.97 -3.69
C ILE A 168 12.45 5.82 -2.98
N PHE A 169 12.25 7.07 -3.40
CA PHE A 169 11.19 7.95 -2.88
C PHE A 169 9.79 7.43 -3.19
N LEU A 170 9.51 7.09 -4.46
CA LEU A 170 8.22 6.53 -4.84
C LEU A 170 7.98 5.15 -4.20
N TYR A 171 9.04 4.37 -3.96
CA TYR A 171 8.93 3.11 -3.24
C TYR A 171 8.52 3.32 -1.78
N TYR A 172 9.15 4.27 -1.07
CA TYR A 172 8.76 4.68 0.28
C TYR A 172 7.30 5.13 0.35
N LYS A 173 6.85 6.01 -0.57
CA LYS A 173 5.44 6.41 -0.64
C LYS A 173 4.52 5.21 -0.87
N SER A 174 4.88 4.27 -1.76
CA SER A 174 4.05 3.07 -1.99
C SER A 174 3.97 2.13 -0.76
N LEU A 175 5.00 2.08 0.08
CA LEU A 175 4.98 1.33 1.36
C LEU A 175 4.18 2.05 2.46
N LEU A 176 3.96 3.36 2.34
CA LEU A 176 3.00 4.13 3.14
C LEU A 176 1.57 4.10 2.55
N GLY A 177 1.29 3.22 1.58
CA GLY A 177 -0.01 3.11 0.90
C GLY A 177 -0.29 4.19 -0.15
N ILE A 178 0.65 5.11 -0.39
CA ILE A 178 0.52 6.20 -1.37
C ILE A 178 1.08 5.73 -2.72
N GLU A 179 0.26 5.01 -3.50
CA GLU A 179 0.67 4.47 -4.80
C GLU A 179 0.81 5.55 -5.89
N ASN A 180 -0.01 6.60 -5.83
CA ASN A 180 0.01 7.74 -6.74
C ASN A 180 0.45 8.99 -5.99
N VAL A 181 1.63 9.51 -6.34
CA VAL A 181 2.27 10.65 -5.68
C VAL A 181 2.16 11.90 -6.57
N PRO A 182 1.88 13.10 -6.04
CA PRO A 182 1.88 14.32 -6.85
C PRO A 182 3.27 14.59 -7.45
N ARG A 183 3.34 14.84 -8.76
CA ARG A 183 4.60 15.11 -9.48
C ARG A 183 5.40 16.27 -8.87
N LYS A 184 4.70 17.28 -8.32
CA LYS A 184 5.30 18.41 -7.60
C LYS A 184 6.11 17.97 -6.37
N GLU A 185 5.70 16.91 -5.69
CA GLU A 185 6.41 16.39 -4.52
C GLU A 185 7.71 15.68 -4.92
N LEU A 186 7.65 14.85 -5.98
CA LEU A 186 8.85 14.26 -6.58
C LEU A 186 9.80 15.35 -7.12
N THR A 187 9.28 16.39 -7.78
CA THR A 187 10.10 17.53 -8.21
C THR A 187 10.77 18.22 -7.01
N ALA A 188 10.04 18.50 -5.93
CA ALA A 188 10.59 19.19 -4.76
C ALA A 188 11.76 18.42 -4.10
N ILE A 189 11.70 17.08 -3.97
CA ILE A 189 12.82 16.31 -3.41
C ILE A 189 14.03 16.25 -4.36
N LEU A 190 13.82 16.28 -5.68
CA LEU A 190 14.88 16.36 -6.69
C LEU A 190 15.52 17.76 -6.77
N GLU A 191 14.75 18.82 -6.56
CA GLU A 191 15.22 20.21 -6.46
C GLU A 191 16.04 20.43 -5.18
N ASN A 192 15.54 19.96 -4.03
CA ASN A 192 16.25 20.03 -2.74
C ASN A 192 17.61 19.31 -2.79
N ALA A 193 17.70 18.17 -3.50
CA ALA A 193 18.96 17.46 -3.72
C ALA A 193 19.81 18.05 -4.87
N SER A 194 19.37 19.15 -5.51
CA SER A 194 20.02 19.79 -6.67
C SER A 194 20.26 18.86 -7.87
N VAL A 195 19.42 17.82 -8.00
CA VAL A 195 19.51 16.82 -9.08
C VAL A 195 18.47 16.95 -10.18
N GLU A 196 17.49 17.85 -10.04
CA GLU A 196 16.65 18.33 -11.14
C GLU A 196 17.51 18.71 -12.36
N ASP A 197 17.16 18.19 -13.54
CA ASP A 197 17.55 18.73 -14.84
C ASP A 197 16.71 18.10 -15.98
N GLY A 198 16.84 18.67 -17.19
CA GLY A 198 16.13 18.21 -18.38
C GLY A 198 16.41 16.75 -18.79
N ASN A 199 17.58 16.19 -18.49
CA ASN A 199 17.89 14.79 -18.81
C ASN A 199 17.22 13.83 -17.82
N LEU A 200 17.11 14.23 -16.55
CA LEU A 200 16.33 13.51 -15.56
C LEU A 200 14.83 13.60 -15.87
N ARG A 201 14.31 14.79 -16.18
CA ARG A 201 12.92 14.98 -16.63
C ARG A 201 12.57 14.15 -17.85
N PHE A 202 13.43 14.13 -18.87
CA PHE A 202 13.24 13.29 -20.06
C PHE A 202 13.29 11.80 -19.72
N TRP A 203 14.15 11.38 -18.79
CA TRP A 203 14.17 9.98 -18.33
C TRP A 203 12.90 9.60 -17.57
N LEU A 204 12.40 10.47 -16.68
CA LEU A 204 11.18 10.23 -15.89
C LEU A 204 9.96 9.91 -16.78
N THR A 205 9.84 10.57 -17.94
CA THR A 205 8.77 10.30 -18.91
C THR A 205 9.04 9.11 -19.84
N ASN A 206 10.29 8.65 -19.97
CA ASN A 206 10.73 7.65 -20.95
C ASN A 206 11.45 6.45 -20.29
N ASN A 207 10.76 5.77 -19.37
CA ASN A 207 11.27 4.55 -18.72
C ASN A 207 10.12 3.59 -18.35
N PRO A 208 10.38 2.28 -18.16
CA PRO A 208 9.35 1.29 -17.79
C PRO A 208 9.10 1.19 -16.27
N LEU A 209 9.88 1.88 -15.44
CA LEU A 209 9.91 1.73 -13.98
C LEU A 209 8.86 2.63 -13.29
N ILE A 210 8.55 3.77 -13.89
CA ILE A 210 7.64 4.81 -13.38
C ILE A 210 6.43 4.96 -14.32
N GLY A 211 5.26 5.23 -13.77
CA GLY A 211 4.11 5.75 -14.52
C GLY A 211 3.93 7.24 -14.27
N ILE A 212 3.42 7.96 -15.28
CA ILE A 212 3.07 9.38 -15.18
C ILE A 212 1.67 9.55 -15.76
N ASN A 213 0.72 9.89 -14.90
CA ASN A 213 -0.70 10.03 -15.20
C ASN A 213 -1.10 11.49 -14.92
N ALA A 214 -1.05 12.33 -15.95
CA ALA A 214 -1.16 13.79 -15.85
C ALA A 214 -0.17 14.39 -14.82
N ASP A 215 -0.65 14.89 -13.69
CA ASP A 215 0.14 15.47 -12.59
C ASP A 215 0.53 14.45 -11.50
N MET A 216 0.17 13.18 -11.65
CA MET A 216 0.51 12.10 -10.71
C MET A 216 1.63 11.21 -11.26
N VAL A 217 2.45 10.65 -10.36
CA VAL A 217 3.51 9.68 -10.65
C VAL A 217 3.40 8.45 -9.75
N GLU A 218 3.67 7.28 -10.31
CA GLU A 218 3.51 5.97 -9.65
C GLU A 218 4.75 5.09 -9.88
N LEU A 219 5.00 4.12 -8.98
CA LEU A 219 6.09 3.15 -9.15
C LEU A 219 5.56 1.78 -9.60
N LYS A 220 5.90 1.40 -10.83
CA LYS A 220 5.49 0.12 -11.44
C LYS A 220 6.29 -1.04 -10.84
N ALA A 221 5.82 -2.28 -11.05
CA ALA A 221 6.47 -3.51 -10.57
C ALA A 221 8.01 -3.54 -10.78
N PRO A 222 8.56 -3.37 -12.00
CA PRO A 222 10.02 -3.37 -12.20
C PRO A 222 10.73 -2.19 -11.52
N GLY A 223 10.01 -1.10 -11.21
CA GLY A 223 10.50 -0.01 -10.37
C GLY A 223 10.60 -0.39 -8.89
N LYS A 224 9.64 -1.17 -8.38
CA LYS A 224 9.70 -1.76 -7.02
C LYS A 224 10.90 -2.72 -6.89
N ASP A 225 11.18 -3.52 -7.93
CA ASP A 225 12.37 -4.40 -7.97
C ASP A 225 13.69 -3.60 -8.02
N ALA A 226 13.74 -2.53 -8.83
CA ALA A 226 14.88 -1.61 -8.87
C ALA A 226 15.12 -0.92 -7.52
N ALA A 227 14.06 -0.52 -6.82
CA ALA A 227 14.14 0.07 -5.49
C ALA A 227 14.78 -0.89 -4.48
N LYS A 228 14.32 -2.15 -4.43
CA LYS A 228 14.91 -3.18 -3.56
C LYS A 228 16.40 -3.38 -3.83
N LYS A 229 16.81 -3.42 -5.11
CA LYS A 229 18.22 -3.49 -5.50
C LYS A 229 19.01 -2.27 -4.99
N TYR A 230 18.53 -1.04 -5.18
CA TYR A 230 19.24 0.14 -4.70
C TYR A 230 19.29 0.22 -3.18
N LEU A 231 18.28 -0.26 -2.44
CA LEU A 231 18.33 -0.36 -0.99
C LEU A 231 19.40 -1.36 -0.52
N ALA A 232 19.54 -2.52 -1.17
CA ALA A 232 20.63 -3.45 -0.89
C ALA A 232 22.02 -2.84 -1.19
N GLU A 233 22.15 -2.08 -2.28
CA GLU A 233 23.39 -1.34 -2.58
C GLU A 233 23.69 -0.27 -1.52
N ILE A 234 22.70 0.50 -1.07
CA ILE A 234 22.86 1.57 -0.06
C ILE A 234 23.28 1.03 1.30
N SER A 235 22.70 -0.10 1.74
CA SER A 235 23.07 -0.78 2.98
C SER A 235 24.46 -1.42 2.94
N ASN A 236 25.04 -1.63 1.76
CA ASN A 236 26.39 -2.18 1.63
C ASN A 236 27.46 -1.12 1.99
N THR A 237 28.30 -1.43 2.97
CA THR A 237 29.37 -0.54 3.48
C THR A 237 30.64 -0.55 2.62
N GLU A 238 30.88 -1.60 1.83
CA GLU A 238 32.02 -1.74 0.93
C GLU A 238 31.84 -0.89 -0.34
N LEU A 239 30.60 -0.75 -0.83
CA LEU A 239 30.27 0.09 -1.98
C LEU A 239 30.46 1.58 -1.65
N LYS A 240 31.34 2.24 -2.40
CA LYS A 240 31.59 3.68 -2.32
C LYS A 240 30.82 4.42 -3.41
N ASP A 241 30.31 5.62 -3.09
CA ASP A 241 29.77 6.53 -4.10
C ASP A 241 30.86 6.86 -5.14
N LYS A 242 30.48 6.95 -6.43
CA LYS A 242 31.36 7.52 -7.46
C LYS A 242 30.95 8.96 -7.82
N TRP A 243 29.77 9.40 -7.37
CA TRP A 243 29.26 10.76 -7.49
C TRP A 243 28.42 11.11 -6.25
N GLN A 244 28.60 12.32 -5.72
CA GLN A 244 27.86 12.86 -4.57
C GLN A 244 27.31 14.26 -4.88
N ILE A 245 26.31 14.72 -4.13
CA ILE A 245 25.75 16.09 -4.26
C ILE A 245 26.89 17.13 -4.18
N GLY A 246 26.86 18.15 -5.05
CA GLY A 246 27.94 19.14 -5.18
C GLY A 246 29.15 18.69 -6.01
N THR A 247 29.20 17.45 -6.49
CA THR A 247 30.29 16.99 -7.37
C THR A 247 30.18 17.59 -8.77
N HIS A 248 30.79 18.75 -8.97
CA HIS A 248 30.95 19.39 -10.27
C HIS A 248 31.92 18.59 -11.15
N SER A 249 31.48 18.21 -12.35
CA SER A 249 32.34 17.62 -13.37
C SER A 249 33.45 18.60 -13.77
N LYS A 250 34.72 18.21 -13.64
CA LYS A 250 35.85 19.00 -14.16
C LYS A 250 35.71 19.15 -15.67
N VAL A 251 35.34 20.35 -16.14
CA VAL A 251 35.16 20.63 -17.57
C VAL A 251 36.51 20.68 -18.26
N GLY A 252 36.94 19.51 -18.76
CA GLY A 252 38.17 19.34 -19.53
C GLY A 252 38.09 20.02 -20.90
N ARG A 253 38.15 21.35 -20.94
CA ARG A 253 38.40 22.12 -22.17
C ARG A 253 39.79 21.77 -22.70
N LYS A 254 39.88 20.78 -23.58
CA LYS A 254 41.03 20.68 -24.49
C LYS A 254 41.14 22.02 -25.26
N PRO A 255 42.32 22.65 -25.31
CA PRO A 255 42.51 23.83 -26.15
C PRO A 255 42.12 23.52 -27.60
N LYS A 256 41.37 24.42 -28.24
CA LYS A 256 41.14 24.35 -29.68
C LYS A 256 42.44 24.81 -30.36
N GLU A 257 43.20 23.89 -30.91
CA GLU A 257 44.31 24.25 -31.80
C GLU A 257 43.79 25.12 -32.93
N LYS A 258 44.38 26.31 -33.10
CA LYS A 258 44.17 27.11 -34.29
C LYS A 258 44.89 26.41 -35.43
N LYS A 259 44.14 25.83 -36.37
CA LYS A 259 44.70 25.53 -37.69
C LYS A 259 44.84 26.85 -38.42
N ASP A 260 46.08 27.34 -38.53
CA ASP A 260 46.38 28.48 -39.37
C ASP A 260 46.02 28.16 -40.82
N LYS A 261 45.39 29.12 -41.49
CA LYS A 261 45.11 29.01 -42.93
C LYS A 261 46.37 29.35 -43.70
N LYS A 262 46.64 28.56 -44.73
CA LYS A 262 47.63 28.81 -45.79
C LYS A 262 46.90 28.82 -47.13
#